data_AF-A0AB37L348-F1
#
_entry.id   AF-A0AB37L348-F1
#
_cell.length_a   1.000
_cell.length_b   1.000
_cell.length_c   1.000
_cell.angle_alpha   90.00
_cell.angle_beta   90.00
_cell.angle_gamma   90.00
#
_symmetry.space_group_name_H-M   'P 1'
#
loop_
_entity.id
_entity.type
_entity.pdbx_description
1 polymer ?
#
loop_
_entity_poly.entity_id
_entity_poly.type
_entity_poly.pdbx_seq_one_letter_code
_entity_poly.pdbx_strand_id
1 'polypeptide(L)'
;MKSTRKSADEMTRMVFRRYPDGQVIALFPDIPWSGRRGEATSYMHVGQHGAADYSHVVATTKPVTEKEYAGLLDELRQTGYDNMRIVKRAKIQNYEQR
;
A
#
# COMPACT_ATOMS: atom_id res chain seq x y z
N MET A 1 -8.86 -24.55 10.62
CA MET A 1 -8.57 -23.17 10.18
C MET A 1 -9.86 -22.38 10.07
N LYS A 2 -10.06 -21.33 10.90
CA LYS A 2 -11.11 -20.35 10.64
C LYS A 2 -10.60 -19.39 9.57
N SER A 3 -10.70 -19.79 8.30
CA SER A 3 -10.67 -18.82 7.20
C SER A 3 -11.97 -18.04 7.27
N THR A 4 -11.96 -16.93 8.00
CA THR A 4 -12.98 -15.89 7.83
C THR A 4 -12.86 -15.39 6.40
N ARG A 5 -13.71 -15.93 5.51
CA ARG A 5 -14.06 -15.30 4.23
C ARG A 5 -14.65 -13.95 4.59
N LYS A 6 -13.81 -12.92 4.63
CA LYS A 6 -14.22 -11.54 4.83
C LYS A 6 -14.67 -11.05 3.44
N SER A 7 -16.00 -11.03 3.33
CA SER A 7 -16.90 -10.41 2.35
C SER A 7 -16.36 -9.95 0.99
N ALA A 8 -17.17 -10.22 -0.03
CA ALA A 8 -16.99 -9.97 -1.46
C ALA A 8 -16.83 -8.50 -1.93
N ASP A 9 -16.27 -7.60 -1.11
CA ASP A 9 -16.17 -6.14 -1.39
C ASP A 9 -14.97 -5.46 -0.70
N GLU A 10 -14.04 -6.19 -0.09
CA GLU A 10 -12.82 -5.59 0.51
C GLU A 10 -11.73 -5.40 -0.58
N MET A 11 -11.95 -4.46 -1.50
CA MET A 11 -10.87 -3.99 -2.38
C MET A 11 -9.71 -3.47 -1.53
N THR A 12 -8.56 -4.14 -1.58
CA THR A 12 -7.35 -3.69 -0.88
C THR A 12 -6.99 -2.30 -1.36
N ARG A 13 -7.08 -1.32 -0.44
CA ARG A 13 -6.69 0.05 -0.74
C ARG A 13 -5.19 0.11 -0.85
N MET A 14 -4.72 0.69 -1.94
CA MET A 14 -3.31 0.87 -2.20
C MET A 14 -3.01 2.33 -2.48
N VAL A 15 -1.94 2.84 -1.87
CA VAL A 15 -1.51 4.23 -2.02
C VAL A 15 -0.16 4.22 -2.69
N PHE A 16 -0.10 4.71 -3.93
CA PHE A 16 1.18 4.93 -4.56
C PHE A 16 1.76 6.30 -4.18
N ARG A 17 3.07 6.32 -4.01
CA ARG A 17 3.84 7.51 -3.66
C ARG A 17 5.16 7.53 -4.41
N ARG A 18 5.69 8.73 -4.67
CA ARG A 18 7.00 8.92 -5.28
C ARG A 18 7.91 9.70 -4.36
N TYR A 19 9.08 9.14 -4.13
CA TYR A 19 10.17 9.80 -3.43
C TYR A 19 10.73 10.95 -4.27
N PRO A 20 11.34 11.97 -3.63
CA PRO A 20 12.00 13.06 -4.34
C PRO A 20 13.09 12.57 -5.30
N ASP A 21 13.69 11.41 -5.02
CA ASP A 21 14.69 10.73 -5.85
C ASP A 21 14.11 10.13 -7.14
N GLY A 22 12.78 10.04 -7.24
CA GLY A 22 12.08 9.56 -8.42
C GLY A 22 11.49 8.16 -8.29
N GLN A 23 11.89 7.41 -7.26
CA GLN A 23 11.42 6.05 -6.98
C GLN A 23 9.95 6.02 -6.55
N VAL A 24 9.20 5.00 -6.99
CA VAL A 24 7.78 4.82 -6.67
C VAL A 24 7.61 3.69 -5.65
N ILE A 25 6.76 3.93 -4.66
CA ILE A 25 6.39 2.96 -3.62
C ILE A 25 4.88 2.80 -3.55
N ALA A 26 4.43 1.55 -3.50
CA ALA A 26 3.06 1.16 -3.19
C ALA A 26 2.95 0.85 -1.70
N LEU A 27 2.03 1.52 -1.01
CA LEU A 27 1.73 1.31 0.40
C LEU A 27 0.38 0.62 0.53
N PHE A 28 0.31 -0.35 1.44
CA PHE A 28 -0.90 -1.10 1.79
C PHE A 28 -1.38 -0.70 3.19
N PRO A 29 -2.11 0.42 3.32
CA PRO A 29 -2.64 0.90 4.60
C PRO A 29 -3.61 -0.08 5.29
N ASP A 30 -4.18 -1.02 4.52
CA ASP A 30 -5.09 -2.05 5.03
C ASP A 30 -4.35 -3.29 5.58
N ILE A 31 -3.08 -3.45 5.19
CA ILE A 31 -2.29 -4.64 5.52
C ILE A 31 -1.17 -4.22 6.49
N PRO A 32 -1.30 -4.53 7.79
CA PRO A 32 -0.21 -4.30 8.74
C PRO A 32 0.91 -5.31 8.52
N TRP A 33 2.17 -4.87 8.64
CA TRP A 33 3.33 -5.77 8.46
C TRP A 33 3.55 -6.71 9.66
N SER A 34 3.71 -6.16 10.86
CA SER A 34 4.01 -6.92 12.09
C SER A 34 2.98 -6.70 13.22
N GLY A 35 1.81 -6.14 12.91
CA GLY A 35 0.82 -5.74 13.92
C GLY A 35 1.28 -4.56 14.80
N ARG A 36 2.44 -3.98 14.51
CA ARG A 36 2.93 -2.74 15.12
C ARG A 36 2.20 -1.54 14.56
N ARG A 37 2.05 -0.52 15.41
CA ARG A 37 1.27 0.69 15.11
C ARG A 37 2.01 1.54 14.08
N GLY A 38 1.30 2.00 13.04
CA GLY A 38 1.85 2.92 12.02
C GLY A 38 2.64 2.25 10.89
N GLU A 39 3.05 0.98 11.07
CA GLU A 39 3.74 0.20 10.05
C GLU A 39 2.73 -0.44 9.09
N ALA A 40 2.84 -0.09 7.81
CA ALA A 40 2.08 -0.68 6.72
C ALA A 40 3.02 -1.53 5.87
N THR A 41 2.46 -2.56 5.24
CA THR A 41 3.18 -3.28 4.19
C THR A 41 3.44 -2.32 3.03
N SER A 42 4.66 -2.35 2.50
CA SER A 42 5.08 -1.53 1.38
C SER A 42 5.76 -2.36 0.31
N TYR A 43 5.71 -1.89 -0.92
CA TYR A 43 6.22 -2.57 -2.10
C TYR A 43 6.76 -1.54 -3.09
N MET A 44 8.05 -1.60 -3.42
CA MET A 44 8.68 -0.64 -4.34
C MET A 44 8.91 -1.23 -5.73
N HIS A 45 9.38 -2.47 -5.80
CA HIS A 45 9.63 -3.23 -7.03
C HIS A 45 9.47 -4.71 -6.75
N VAL A 46 9.40 -5.53 -7.81
CA VAL A 46 9.30 -6.99 -7.67
C VAL A 46 10.39 -7.54 -6.75
N GLY A 47 9.96 -8.16 -5.65
CA GLY A 47 10.85 -8.73 -4.62
C GLY A 47 11.30 -7.76 -3.52
N GLN A 48 11.03 -6.45 -3.63
CA GLN A 48 11.36 -5.44 -2.62
C GLN A 48 10.10 -5.01 -1.85
N HIS A 49 9.72 -5.82 -0.86
CA HIS A 49 8.65 -5.52 0.08
C HIS A 49 9.16 -5.48 1.52
N GLY A 50 8.53 -4.64 2.36
CA GLY A 50 8.92 -4.53 3.76
C GLY A 50 7.99 -3.62 4.57
N ALA A 51 8.32 -3.46 5.85
CA ALA A 51 7.63 -2.53 6.73
C ALA A 51 7.99 -1.09 6.35
N ALA A 52 6.98 -0.26 6.10
CA ALA A 52 7.16 1.18 5.97
C ALA A 52 6.23 1.94 6.91
N ASP A 53 6.76 3.01 7.48
CA ASP A 53 5.99 3.92 8.32
C ASP A 53 5.12 4.81 7.43
N TYR A 54 3.84 4.47 7.31
CA TYR A 54 2.94 5.10 6.33
C TYR A 54 2.84 6.61 6.54
N SER A 55 2.81 7.08 7.78
CA SER A 55 2.72 8.51 8.09
C SER A 55 3.97 9.25 7.64
N HIS A 56 5.14 8.68 7.92
CA HIS A 56 6.42 9.24 7.49
C HIS A 56 6.54 9.25 5.96
N VAL A 57 6.20 8.14 5.29
CA VAL A 57 6.26 8.05 3.83
C VAL A 57 5.30 9.06 3.20
N VAL A 58 4.04 9.11 3.62
CA VAL A 58 3.06 10.06 3.06
C VAL A 58 3.47 11.53 3.26
N ALA A 59 4.16 11.84 4.36
CA ALA A 59 4.65 13.20 4.65
C ALA A 59 5.89 13.58 3.82
N THR A 60 6.78 12.62 3.52
CA THR A 60 8.05 12.85 2.80
C THR A 60 7.95 12.63 1.30
N THR A 61 6.89 11.98 0.82
CA THR A 61 6.68 11.62 -0.58
C THR A 61 5.50 12.35 -1.21
N LYS A 62 5.53 12.46 -2.54
CA LYS A 62 4.46 13.09 -3.31
C LYS A 62 3.49 12.05 -3.87
N PRO A 63 2.20 12.40 -4.04
CA PRO A 63 1.28 11.56 -4.77
C PRO A 63 1.75 11.42 -6.22
N VAL A 64 1.71 10.20 -6.74
CA VAL A 64 2.03 9.90 -8.14
C VAL A 64 0.80 9.99 -9.03
N THR A 65 1.04 10.21 -10.31
CA THR A 65 0.03 10.10 -11.36
C THR A 65 -0.01 8.68 -11.92
N GLU A 66 -1.08 8.36 -12.64
CA GLU A 66 -1.32 7.01 -13.18
C GLU A 66 -0.22 6.52 -14.10
N LYS A 67 0.41 7.44 -14.84
CA LYS A 67 1.55 7.12 -15.72
C LYS A 67 2.80 6.70 -14.95
N GLU A 68 3.03 7.30 -13.78
CA GLU A 68 4.24 7.10 -12.99
C GLU A 68 4.23 5.74 -12.28
N TYR A 69 3.07 5.31 -11.78
CA TYR A 69 2.93 4.00 -11.14
C TYR A 69 2.51 2.89 -12.11
N ALA A 70 2.24 3.19 -13.39
CA ALA A 70 1.77 2.20 -14.35
C ALA A 70 2.67 0.97 -14.43
N GLY A 71 4.00 1.17 -14.42
CA GLY A 71 4.97 0.06 -14.41
C GLY A 71 4.84 -0.81 -13.16
N LEU A 72 4.84 -0.18 -11.98
CA LEU A 72 4.70 -0.90 -10.70
C LEU A 72 3.33 -1.61 -10.57
N LEU A 73 2.27 -0.99 -11.10
CA LEU A 73 0.94 -1.59 -11.13
C LEU A 73 0.90 -2.82 -12.04
N ASP A 74 1.56 -2.77 -13.18
CA ASP A 74 1.67 -3.92 -14.09
C ASP A 74 2.42 -5.09 -13.43
N GLU A 75 3.54 -4.79 -12.76
CA GLU A 75 4.29 -5.77 -11.96
C GLU A 75 3.42 -6.43 -10.86
N LEU A 76 2.62 -5.63 -10.16
CA LEU A 76 1.69 -6.15 -9.14
C LEU A 76 0.61 -7.03 -9.76
N ARG A 77 0.02 -6.61 -10.88
CA ARG A 77 -0.96 -7.43 -11.61
C ARG A 77 -0.37 -8.75 -12.06
N GLN A 78 0.84 -8.75 -12.62
CA GLN A 78 1.55 -9.98 -12.99
C GLN A 78 1.83 -10.90 -11.79
N THR A 79 1.97 -10.34 -10.58
CA THR A 79 2.13 -11.10 -9.34
C THR A 79 0.82 -11.75 -8.87
N GLY A 80 -0.34 -11.41 -9.45
CA GLY A 80 -1.66 -11.94 -9.08
C GLY A 80 -2.50 -10.99 -8.22
N TYR A 81 -2.14 -9.70 -8.19
CA TYR A 81 -2.89 -8.67 -7.50
C TYR A 81 -3.90 -7.98 -8.44
N ASP A 82 -4.99 -8.67 -8.76
CA ASP A 82 -6.02 -8.17 -9.69
C ASP A 82 -7.06 -7.23 -9.05
N ASN A 83 -7.35 -7.42 -7.76
CA ASN A 83 -8.43 -6.70 -7.05
C ASN A 83 -7.89 -5.65 -6.09
N MET A 84 -7.48 -4.49 -6.62
CA MET A 84 -6.92 -3.39 -5.83
C MET A 84 -7.57 -2.06 -6.14
N ARG A 85 -7.79 -1.25 -5.09
CA ARG A 85 -8.29 0.12 -5.22
C ARG A 85 -7.19 1.12 -4.98
N ILE A 86 -6.78 1.80 -6.04
CA ILE A 86 -5.76 2.85 -5.98
C ILE A 86 -6.39 4.12 -5.40
N VAL A 87 -5.83 4.63 -4.31
CA VAL A 87 -6.26 5.86 -3.65
C VAL A 87 -5.07 6.79 -3.41
N LYS A 88 -5.25 8.10 -3.56
CA LYS A 88 -4.17 9.09 -3.35
C LYS A 88 -3.75 9.19 -1.88
N ARG A 89 -4.66 8.86 -0.97
CA ARG A 89 -4.46 8.85 0.47
C ARG A 89 -5.48 7.91 1.09
N ALA A 90 -5.03 7.04 1.98
CA ALA A 90 -5.87 6.34 2.92
C ALA A 90 -5.64 6.85 4.33
N LYS A 91 -6.64 6.70 5.19
CA LYS A 91 -6.49 6.86 6.63
C LYS A 91 -6.25 5.47 7.19
N ILE A 92 -5.09 5.23 7.82
CA ILE A 92 -4.88 3.99 8.56
C ILE A 92 -5.82 4.05 9.78
N GLN A 93 -6.78 3.15 9.86
CA GLN A 93 -7.76 3.15 10.97
C GLN A 93 -7.19 2.60 12.29
N ASN A 94 -5.93 2.15 12.32
CA ASN A 94 -5.27 1.65 13.54
C ASN A 94 -4.90 2.72 14.58
N TYR A 95 -5.52 3.91 14.53
CA TYR A 95 -5.32 4.96 15.53
C TYR A 95 -6.36 4.98 16.66
N GLU A 96 -7.44 4.21 16.55
CA GLU A 96 -8.51 4.14 17.55
C GLU A 96 -8.83 2.65 17.72
N GLN A 97 -8.57 2.04 18.87
CA GLN A 97 -9.52 1.99 19.98
C GLN A 97 -8.77 2.13 21.32
N ARG A 98 -9.18 3.11 22.12
CA ARG A 98 -8.94 3.14 23.56
C ARG A 98 -10.08 2.45 24.28
#